data_AF-A0A8T7KTP4-F1
#
_entry.id   AF-A0A8T7KTP4-F1
#
_cell.length_a   1.000
_cell.length_b   1.000
_cell.length_c   1.000
_cell.angle_alpha   90.00
_cell.angle_beta   90.00
_cell.angle_gamma   90.00
#
_symmetry.space_group_name_H-M   'P 1'
#
loop_
_entity.id
_entity.type
_entity.pdbx_description
1 polymer ?
#
loop_
_entity_poly.entity_id
_entity_poly.type
_entity_poly.pdbx_seq_one_letter_code
_entity_poly.pdbx_strand_id
1 'polypeptide(L)'
;MTDWDLIIEYIHNAMQAVDDAHDASHGLRENATPETFDAFRMKMAELTDHLTKLQTVLNNEEAFAIDELVDWISKAYTGKPSDYRRTPRMEKE
;
A
#
# COMPACT_ATOMS: atom_id res chain seq x y z
N MET A 1 3.35 -17.97 -11.30
CA MET A 1 2.95 -16.95 -10.32
C MET A 1 4.06 -16.91 -9.31
N THR A 2 4.92 -15.90 -9.42
CA THR A 2 6.02 -15.71 -8.49
C THR A 2 5.54 -14.91 -7.29
N ASP A 3 6.30 -15.00 -6.24
CA ASP A 3 6.28 -14.13 -5.07
C ASP A 3 6.19 -12.63 -5.45
N TRP A 4 6.81 -12.24 -6.57
CA TRP A 4 6.73 -10.87 -7.12
C TRP A 4 5.35 -10.51 -7.71
N ASP A 5 4.70 -11.43 -8.43
CA ASP A 5 3.36 -11.19 -8.99
C ASP A 5 2.35 -10.90 -7.87
N LEU A 6 2.48 -11.59 -6.73
CA LEU A 6 1.61 -11.44 -5.56
C LEU A 6 1.78 -10.06 -4.91
N ILE A 7 3.01 -9.54 -4.86
CA ILE A 7 3.29 -8.21 -4.33
C ILE A 7 2.66 -7.13 -5.20
N ILE A 8 2.82 -7.23 -6.52
CA ILE A 8 2.19 -6.30 -7.47
C ILE A 8 0.67 -6.31 -7.29
N GLU A 9 0.08 -7.49 -7.14
CA GLU A 9 -1.36 -7.64 -6.90
C GLU A 9 -1.80 -6.96 -5.59
N TYR A 10 -1.07 -7.17 -4.49
CA TYR A 10 -1.38 -6.51 -3.22
C TYR A 10 -1.26 -4.99 -3.29
N ILE A 11 -0.29 -4.48 -4.06
CA ILE A 11 -0.15 -3.03 -4.27
C ILE A 11 -1.34 -2.51 -5.07
N HIS A 12 -1.69 -3.11 -6.20
CA HIS A 12 -2.86 -2.70 -6.99
C HIS A 12 -4.14 -2.73 -6.16
N ASN A 13 -4.36 -3.77 -5.37
CA ASN A 13 -5.53 -3.88 -4.50
C ASN A 13 -5.55 -2.78 -3.42
N ALA A 14 -4.40 -2.45 -2.82
CA ALA A 14 -4.30 -1.33 -1.89
C ALA A 14 -4.60 0.02 -2.55
N MET A 15 -4.11 0.25 -3.78
CA MET A 15 -4.41 1.48 -4.52
C MET A 15 -5.91 1.61 -4.81
N GLN A 16 -6.54 0.53 -5.29
CA GLN A 16 -7.98 0.52 -5.53
C GLN A 16 -8.77 0.77 -4.24
N ALA A 17 -8.34 0.18 -3.12
CA ALA A 17 -9.00 0.41 -1.83
C ALA A 17 -8.83 1.85 -1.31
N VAL A 18 -7.73 2.54 -1.64
CA VAL A 18 -7.57 3.97 -1.36
C VAL A 18 -8.58 4.80 -2.16
N ASP A 19 -8.74 4.52 -3.45
CA ASP A 19 -9.70 5.24 -4.30
C ASP A 19 -11.14 5.02 -3.80
N ASP A 20 -11.51 3.78 -3.49
CA ASP A 20 -12.83 3.44 -2.92
C ASP A 20 -13.09 4.14 -1.57
N ALA A 21 -12.08 4.19 -0.69
CA ALA A 21 -12.20 4.87 0.60
C ALA A 21 -12.31 6.39 0.44
N HIS A 22 -11.61 6.96 -0.54
CA HIS A 22 -11.70 8.37 -0.88
C HIS A 22 -13.10 8.72 -1.40
N ASP A 23 -13.67 7.92 -2.30
CA ASP A 23 -15.03 8.12 -2.80
C ASP A 23 -16.08 8.01 -1.68
N ALA A 24 -15.94 7.01 -0.79
CA ALA A 24 -16.81 6.89 0.38
C ALA A 24 -16.68 8.08 1.34
N SER A 25 -15.48 8.67 1.45
CA SER A 25 -15.25 9.88 2.26
C SER A 25 -15.97 11.11 1.68
N HIS A 26 -16.05 11.22 0.35
CA HIS A 26 -16.84 12.27 -0.29
C HIS A 26 -18.33 12.07 -0.03
N GLY A 27 -18.84 10.84 -0.17
CA GLY A 27 -20.22 10.52 0.16
C GLY A 27 -20.60 10.85 1.60
N LEU A 28 -19.71 10.53 2.56
CA LEU A 28 -19.88 10.91 3.96
C LEU A 28 -19.87 12.43 4.17
N ARG A 29 -18.98 13.15 3.48
CA ARG A 29 -18.87 14.61 3.56
C ARG A 29 -20.11 15.31 2.99
N GLU A 30 -20.66 14.80 1.90
CA GLU A 30 -21.83 15.37 1.22
C GLU A 30 -23.13 15.08 1.97
N ASN A 31 -23.26 13.89 2.56
CA ASN A 31 -24.44 13.49 3.30
C ASN A 31 -24.06 12.65 4.52
N ALA A 32 -23.82 13.31 5.66
CA ALA A 32 -23.41 12.64 6.89
C ALA A 32 -24.59 11.93 7.57
N THR A 33 -24.80 10.66 7.20
CA THR A 33 -25.79 9.78 7.81
C THR A 33 -25.11 8.54 8.40
N PRO A 34 -25.78 7.77 9.27
CA PRO A 34 -25.25 6.51 9.76
C PRO A 34 -24.84 5.54 8.64
N GLU A 35 -25.60 5.51 7.55
CA GLU A 35 -25.36 4.64 6.40
C GLU A 35 -24.09 5.04 5.63
N THR A 36 -23.88 6.34 5.37
CA THR A 36 -22.67 6.81 4.68
C THR A 36 -21.44 6.69 5.56
N PHE A 37 -21.60 6.82 6.88
CA PHE A 37 -20.53 6.56 7.84
C PHE A 37 -20.13 5.09 7.88
N ASP A 38 -21.10 4.17 7.87
CA ASP A 38 -20.82 2.74 7.81
C ASP A 38 -20.16 2.32 6.49
N ALA A 39 -20.59 2.91 5.37
CA ALA A 39 -19.96 2.69 4.07
C ALA A 39 -18.48 3.13 4.08
N PHE A 40 -18.19 4.33 4.59
CA PHE A 40 -16.83 4.81 4.77
C PHE A 40 -16.01 3.92 5.70
N ARG A 41 -16.57 3.51 6.84
CA ARG A 41 -15.91 2.62 7.79
C ARG A 41 -15.54 1.27 7.17
N MET A 42 -16.43 0.70 6.36
CA MET A 42 -16.19 -0.55 5.64
C MET A 42 -15.03 -0.42 4.65
N LYS A 43 -14.99 0.66 3.86
CA LYS A 43 -13.90 0.90 2.91
C LYS A 43 -12.55 1.16 3.59
N MET A 44 -12.55 1.85 4.72
CA MET A 44 -11.33 2.01 5.53
C MET A 44 -10.85 0.68 6.12
N ALA A 45 -11.75 -0.22 6.49
CA ALA A 45 -11.38 -1.56 6.96
C ALA A 45 -10.76 -2.41 5.83
N GLU A 46 -11.33 -2.37 4.61
CA GLU A 46 -10.76 -3.02 3.42
C GLU A 46 -9.36 -2.50 3.11
N LEU A 47 -9.17 -1.17 3.11
CA LEU A 47 -7.86 -0.56 2.93
C LEU A 47 -6.85 -1.03 4.00
N THR A 48 -7.27 -1.09 5.25
CA THR A 48 -6.41 -1.54 6.37
C THR A 48 -5.99 -3.00 6.20
N ASP A 49 -6.89 -3.88 5.73
CA ASP A 49 -6.57 -5.27 5.43
C ASP A 49 -5.52 -5.40 4.32
N HIS A 50 -5.69 -4.67 3.21
CA HIS A 50 -4.71 -4.66 2.12
C HIS A 50 -3.34 -4.13 2.54
N LEU A 51 -3.30 -3.07 3.34
CA LEU A 51 -2.04 -2.54 3.88
C LEU A 51 -1.38 -3.52 4.87
N THR A 52 -2.17 -4.27 5.66
CA THR A 52 -1.64 -5.28 6.58
C THR A 52 -1.00 -6.46 5.83
N LYS A 53 -1.58 -6.86 4.69
CA LYS A 53 -1.00 -7.88 3.81
C LYS A 53 0.34 -7.42 3.24
N LEU A 54 0.42 -6.18 2.75
CA LEU A 54 1.68 -5.58 2.30
C LEU A 54 2.70 -5.48 3.43
N GLN A 55 2.29 -5.07 4.62
CA GLN A 55 3.17 -5.00 5.78
C GLN A 55 3.70 -6.39 6.17
N THR A 56 2.89 -7.43 6.04
CA THR A 56 3.31 -8.81 6.28
C THR A 56 4.39 -9.23 5.29
N VAL A 57 4.25 -8.90 4.01
CA VAL A 57 5.31 -9.13 3.01
C VAL A 57 6.59 -8.39 3.40
N LEU A 58 6.47 -7.11 3.75
CA LEU A 58 7.64 -6.27 4.09
C LEU A 58 8.37 -6.75 5.36
N ASN A 59 7.64 -7.35 6.32
CA ASN A 59 8.24 -7.89 7.53
C ASN A 59 8.97 -9.23 7.32
N ASN A 60 8.82 -9.86 6.15
CA ASN A 60 9.51 -11.10 5.77
C ASN A 60 10.67 -10.82 4.79
N GLU A 61 11.53 -9.89 5.19
CA GLU A 61 12.64 -9.30 4.41
C GLU A 61 13.64 -10.33 3.86
N GLU A 62 13.87 -11.46 4.55
CA GLU A 62 14.76 -12.53 4.07
C GLU A 62 14.22 -13.30 2.85
N ALA A 63 12.92 -13.22 2.57
CA ALA A 63 12.29 -13.92 1.45
C ALA A 63 12.12 -13.04 0.20
N PHE A 64 12.27 -11.73 0.31
CA PHE A 64 11.92 -10.77 -0.75
C PHE A 64 12.95 -9.64 -0.83
N ALA A 65 13.46 -9.33 -2.03
CA ALA A 65 14.36 -8.21 -2.26
C ALA A 65 13.63 -6.86 -2.09
N ILE A 66 13.46 -6.42 -0.83
CA ILE A 66 12.65 -5.26 -0.44
C ILE A 66 13.18 -3.95 -1.03
N ASP A 67 14.49 -3.82 -1.22
CA ASP A 67 15.09 -2.60 -1.78
C ASP A 67 14.62 -2.32 -3.21
N GLU A 68 14.49 -3.35 -4.06
CA GLU A 68 13.95 -3.18 -5.43
C GLU A 68 12.45 -2.83 -5.43
N LEU A 69 11.70 -3.37 -4.47
CA LEU A 69 10.28 -3.11 -4.34
C LEU A 69 10.00 -1.65 -3.95
N VAL A 70 10.71 -1.15 -2.94
CA VAL A 70 10.55 0.23 -2.46
C VAL A 70 10.89 1.22 -3.57
N ASP A 71 11.97 0.99 -4.31
CA ASP A 71 12.37 1.85 -5.41
C ASP A 71 11.34 1.82 -6.56
N TRP A 72 10.76 0.66 -6.87
CA TRP A 72 9.70 0.54 -7.87
C TRP A 72 8.42 1.26 -7.45
N ILE A 73 7.95 1.07 -6.20
CA ILE A 73 6.74 1.73 -5.68
C ILE A 73 6.92 3.25 -5.72
N SER A 74 8.05 3.76 -5.21
CA SER A 74 8.32 5.19 -5.26
C SER A 74 8.36 5.72 -6.69
N LYS A 75 8.94 4.97 -7.63
CA LYS A 75 8.97 5.36 -9.04
C LYS A 75 7.59 5.36 -9.69
N ALA A 76 6.75 4.37 -9.37
CA ALA A 76 5.38 4.27 -9.88
C ALA A 76 4.49 5.41 -9.35
N TYR A 77 4.64 5.79 -8.08
CA TYR A 77 3.80 6.80 -7.43
C TYR A 77 4.30 8.24 -7.56
N THR A 78 5.61 8.45 -7.57
CA THR A 78 6.20 9.80 -7.52
C THR A 78 6.98 10.17 -8.78
N GLY A 79 7.19 9.22 -9.69
CA GLY A 79 8.06 9.39 -10.86
C GLY A 79 9.55 9.52 -10.51
N LYS A 80 9.92 9.39 -9.24
CA LYS A 80 11.28 9.53 -8.72
C LYS A 80 11.67 8.27 -7.93
N PRO A 81 12.94 7.83 -8.00
CA PRO A 81 13.43 6.76 -7.13
C PRO A 81 13.26 7.16 -5.66
N SER A 82 13.09 6.16 -4.79
CA SER A 82 12.81 6.38 -3.37
C SER A 82 14.02 7.02 -2.71
N ASP A 83 13.83 8.17 -2.05
CA ASP A 83 14.87 8.82 -1.24
C ASP A 83 14.95 8.17 0.17
N TYR A 84 14.56 6.89 0.28
CA TYR A 84 14.76 6.12 1.50
C TYR A 84 16.27 6.03 1.69
N ARG A 85 16.79 6.79 2.67
CA ARG A 85 18.20 6.76 3.07
C ARG A 85 18.65 5.30 3.11
N ARG A 86 19.46 4.90 2.12
CA ARG A 86 20.35 3.75 2.23
C ARG A 86 21.04 3.91 3.57
N THR A 87 20.61 3.17 4.57
CA THR A 87 21.43 3.04 5.77
C THR A 87 22.70 2.34 5.28
N PRO A 88 23.88 2.88 5.55
CA PRO A 88 25.13 2.31 5.06
C PRO A 88 25.41 1.00 5.81
N ARG A 89 24.80 -0.08 5.30
CA ARG A 89 25.14 -1.49 5.55
C ARG A 89 24.81 -2.15 4.21
N MET A 90 25.74 -2.40 3.29
CA MET A 90 27.05 -2.99 3.46
C MET A 90 27.99 -2.44 2.36
N GLU A 91 28.91 -1.56 2.73
CA GLU A 91 30.18 -1.39 2.00
C GLU A 91 31.27 -2.02 2.87
N LYS A 92 31.32 -3.35 2.87
CA LYS A 92 32.45 -4.25 3.17
C LYS A 92 32.01 -5.59 2.55
N GLU A 93 32.66 -6.17 1.54
CA GLU A 93 34.05 -6.14 1.08
C GLU A 93 34.12 -6.17 -0.46
#